data_AF-A0A8S2MRJ5-F1
#
_entry.id   AF-A0A8S2MRJ5-F1
#
_cell.length_a   1.000
_cell.length_b   1.000
_cell.length_c   1.000
_cell.angle_alpha   90.00
_cell.angle_beta   90.00
_cell.angle_gamma   90.00
#
_symmetry.space_group_name_H-M   'P 1'
#
loop_
_entity.id
_entity.type
_entity.pdbx_description
1 polymer ?
#
loop_
_entity_poly.entity_id
_entity_poly.type
_entity_poly.pdbx_seq_one_letter_code
_entity_poly.pdbx_strand_id
1 'polypeptide(L)' 'MFRVVARRNSTYASAYRSSIQHPEQFWSEQAQKIFWFRRWHKVYDENNLLRPHWFR' A
#
# COMPACT_ATOMS: atom_id res chain seq x y z
N MET A 1 10.19 -38.21 10.99
CA MET A 1 10.71 -37.15 10.09
C MET A 1 9.57 -36.15 9.85
N PHE A 2 9.55 -35.03 10.57
CA PHE A 2 8.47 -34.04 10.43
C PHE A 2 8.82 -33.05 9.31
N ARG A 3 8.01 -33.05 8.25
CA ARG A 3 8.12 -32.09 7.16
C ARG A 3 7.55 -30.76 7.63
N VAL A 4 8.40 -29.78 7.91
CA VAL A 4 7.95 -28.40 8.13
C VAL A 4 7.37 -27.91 6.82
N VAL A 5 6.04 -27.84 6.74
CA VAL A 5 5.37 -27.15 5.63
C VAL A 5 5.63 -25.67 5.84
N ALA A 6 6.62 -25.13 5.13
CA ALA A 6 6.81 -23.68 5.06
C ALA A 6 5.49 -23.07 4.61
N ARG A 7 4.88 -22.24 5.48
CA ARG A 7 3.69 -21.47 5.13
C ARG A 7 4.04 -20.68 3.88
N ARG A 8 3.45 -21.03 2.73
CA ARG A 8 3.46 -20.12 1.58
C ARG A 8 2.88 -18.81 2.10
N ASN A 9 3.68 -17.75 2.15
CA ASN A 9 3.13 -16.42 2.30
C ASN A 9 2.09 -16.29 1.18
N SER A 10 0.81 -16.21 1.55
CA SER A 10 -0.22 -16.01 0.55
C SER A 10 0.07 -14.68 -0.14
N THR A 11 -0.19 -14.59 -1.44
CA THR A 11 -0.07 -13.34 -2.21
C THR A 11 -0.78 -12.18 -1.49
N TYR A 12 -1.91 -12.49 -0.84
CA TYR A 12 -2.60 -11.58 0.06
C TYR A 12 -1.75 -11.12 1.25
N ALA A 13 -1.13 -12.04 2.01
CA ALA A 13 -0.31 -11.68 3.17
C ALA A 13 0.89 -10.80 2.79
N SER A 14 1.54 -11.06 1.66
CA SER A 14 2.62 -10.20 1.17
C SER A 14 2.14 -8.82 0.73
N ALA A 15 0.99 -8.75 0.04
CA ALA A 15 0.41 -7.48 -0.39
C ALA A 15 -0.04 -6.65 0.83
N TYR A 16 -0.74 -7.27 1.78
CA TYR A 16 -1.15 -6.63 3.03
C TYR A 16 0.04 -6.10 3.83
N ARG A 17 1.10 -6.91 3.99
CA ARG A 17 2.30 -6.45 4.69
C ARG A 17 2.91 -5.23 4.00
N SER A 18 2.98 -5.24 2.67
CA SER A 18 3.55 -4.14 1.89
C SER A 18 2.69 -2.87 1.95
N SER A 19 1.36 -3.00 1.93
CA SER A 19 0.45 -1.85 2.00
C SER A 19 0.52 -1.10 3.34
N ILE A 20 0.92 -1.78 4.41
CA ILE A 20 1.07 -1.20 5.75
C ILE A 20 2.50 -0.71 6.00
N GLN A 21 3.52 -1.48 5.60
CA GLN A 21 4.93 -1.12 5.85
C GLN A 21 5.47 -0.05 4.90
N HIS A 22 4.97 -0.04 3.65
CA HIS A 22 5.40 0.89 2.61
C HIS A 22 4.20 1.55 1.92
N PRO A 23 3.35 2.28 2.67
CA PRO A 23 2.08 2.77 2.17
C PRO A 23 2.24 3.74 0.99
N GLU A 24 3.17 4.70 1.07
CA GLU A 24 3.40 5.69 0.01
C GLU A 24 3.75 5.01 -1.33
N GLN A 25 4.67 4.04 -1.30
CA GLN A 25 5.05 3.29 -2.50
C GLN A 25 3.91 2.40 -2.99
N PHE A 26 3.37 1.56 -2.12
CA PHE A 26 2.36 0.57 -2.49
C PHE A 26 1.13 1.22 -3.13
N TRP A 27 0.60 2.27 -2.50
CA TRP A 27 -0.60 2.94 -2.96
C TRP A 27 -0.33 3.86 -4.17
N SER A 28 0.89 4.41 -4.32
CA SER A 28 1.29 5.11 -5.55
C SER A 28 1.28 4.18 -6.77
N GLU A 29 1.82 2.97 -6.63
CA GLU A 29 1.79 1.95 -7.70
C GLU A 29 0.36 1.55 -8.09
N GLN A 30 -0.55 1.45 -7.13
CA GLN A 30 -1.96 1.17 -7.44
C GLN A 30 -2.64 2.36 -8.12
N ALA A 31 -2.37 3.59 -7.65
CA ALA A 31 -2.97 4.79 -8.20
C ALA A 31 -2.51 5.11 -9.62
N GLN A 32 -1.32 4.65 -10.04
CA GLN A 32 -0.86 4.76 -11.43
C GLN A 32 -1.73 4.01 -12.44
N LYS A 33 -2.56 3.05 -11.98
CA LYS A 33 -3.48 2.29 -12.83
C LYS A 33 -4.74 3.07 -13.20
N ILE A 34 -4.94 4.23 -12.59
CA ILE A 34 -6.11 5.11 -12.81
C ILE A 34 -5.65 6.30 -13.65
N PHE A 35 -6.54 6.83 -14.49
CA PHE A 35 -6.29 8.10 -15.19
C PHE A 35 -6.50 9.28 -14.25
N TRP A 36 -5.52 10.17 -14.18
CA TRP A 36 -5.58 11.38 -13.36
C TRP A 36 -5.49 12.62 -14.24
N PHE A 37 -6.47 13.50 -14.12
CA PHE A 37 -6.40 14.83 -14.76
C PHE A 37 -5.22 15.65 -14.21
N ARG A 38 -4.95 15.53 -12.90
CA ARG A 38 -3.75 16.06 -12.24
C ARG A 38 -3.22 14.99 -11.30
N ARG A 39 -1.94 14.64 -11.43
CA ARG A 39 -1.29 13.68 -10.52
C ARG A 39 -1.12 14.27 -9.13
N TRP A 40 -1.25 13.41 -8.14
CA TRP A 40 -0.94 13.70 -6.75
C TRP A 40 0.57 13.89 -6.55
N HIS A 41 0.93 14.63 -5.51
CA HIS A 41 2.30 14.78 -5.04
C HIS A 41 2.55 14.02 -3.74
N LYS A 42 1.48 13.68 -2.99
CA LYS A 42 1.57 12.91 -1.75
C LYS A 42 0.41 11.91 -1.66
N VAL A 43 0.71 10.64 -1.40
CA VAL A 43 -0.31 9.59 -1.34
C VAL A 43 -1.09 9.67 -0.04
N TYR A 44 -0.42 9.82 1.09
CA TYR A 44 -1.07 9.97 2.39
C TYR A 44 -0.50 11.16 3.16
N ASP A 45 -1.33 12.17 3.43
CA ASP A 45 -0.94 13.30 4.25
C ASP A 45 -1.36 13.12 5.71
N GLU A 46 -0.41 12.71 6.55
CA GLU A 46 -0.57 12.49 7.99
C GLU A 46 -0.55 13.77 8.83
N ASN A 47 -0.22 14.92 8.22
CA ASN A 47 -0.10 16.20 8.94
C ASN A 47 -1.43 16.74 9.49
N ASN A 48 -2.57 16.17 9.06
CA ASN A 48 -3.89 16.52 9.57
C ASN A 48 -4.62 15.29 10.10
N LEU A 49 -4.39 14.97 11.38
CA LEU A 49 -4.99 13.81 12.05
C LEU A 49 -6.52 13.85 12.09
N LEU A 50 -7.14 15.03 11.96
CA LEU A 50 -8.59 15.19 11.91
C LEU A 50 -9.17 14.96 10.51
N ARG A 51 -8.35 15.11 9.47
CA ARG A 51 -8.74 14.93 8.06
C ARG A 51 -7.58 14.31 7.28
N PRO A 52 -7.41 12.97 7.33
CA PRO A 52 -6.43 12.32 6.49
C PRO A 52 -6.76 12.59 5.01
N HIS A 53 -5.79 13.13 4.28
CA HIS A 53 -5.94 13.38 2.85
C HIS A 53 -5.19 12.32 2.06
N TRP A 54 -5.89 11.71 1.10
CA TRP A 54 -5.31 10.76 0.16
C TRP A 54 -5.13 11.42 -1.20
N PHE A 55 -3.99 11.15 -1.84
CA PHE A 55 -3.66 11.62 -3.20
C PHE A 55 -3.81 13.14 -3.36
N ARG A 56 -3.22 13.89 -2.43
CA ARG A 56 -3.16 15.37 -2.50
C ARG A 56 -2.24 15.83 -3.62
#